data_AF-A0A6M1RWZ0-F1
#
_entry.id   AF-A0A6M1RWZ0-F1
#
_cell.length_a   1.000
_cell.length_b   1.000
_cell.length_c   1.000
_cell.angle_alpha   90.00
_cell.angle_beta   90.00
_cell.angle_gamma   90.00
#
_symmetry.space_group_name_H-M   'P 1'
#
loop_
_entity.id
_entity.type
_entity.pdbx_description
1 polymer ?
#
loop_
_entity_poly.entity_id
_entity_poly.type
_entity_poly.pdbx_seq_one_letter_code
_entity_poly.pdbx_strand_id
1 'polypeptide(L)' 'MSAFENFDRREIISDGDRMECGICWHVYDPAEGDPVWQIPPGTSFSALPEDWRCPNCDALQLKFMRLGDAG' A
#
# COMPACT_ATOMS: atom_id res chain seq x y z
N MET A 1 -34.36 -14.25 23.82
CA MET A 1 -34.84 -12.88 23.57
C MET A 1 -33.62 -12.07 23.15
N SER A 2 -33.63 -11.61 21.91
CA SER A 2 -32.90 -10.46 21.35
C SER A 2 -31.38 -10.33 21.58
N ALA A 3 -30.66 -10.61 20.49
CA ALA A 3 -29.59 -9.81 19.91
C ALA A 3 -28.47 -9.30 20.83
N PHE A 4 -27.34 -10.01 20.81
CA PHE A 4 -26.04 -9.33 20.87
C PHE A 4 -25.18 -9.67 19.64
N GLU A 5 -25.81 -9.97 18.50
CA GLU A 5 -25.14 -9.92 17.21
C GLU A 5 -24.45 -8.56 17.01
N ASN A 6 -23.22 -8.62 16.46
CA ASN A 6 -22.29 -7.54 16.14
C ASN A 6 -21.34 -7.17 17.31
N PHE A 7 -20.06 -7.54 17.27
CA PHE A 7 -19.18 -7.07 16.21
C PHE A 7 -18.05 -8.08 15.99
N ASP A 8 -18.30 -9.00 15.06
CA ASP A 8 -17.38 -9.27 13.96
C ASP A 8 -16.37 -8.10 13.78
N ARG A 9 -15.21 -8.16 14.44
CA ARG A 9 -14.05 -7.35 14.05
C ARG A 9 -13.15 -8.22 13.18
N ARG A 10 -13.78 -8.69 12.09
CA ARG A 10 -13.26 -8.87 10.73
C ARG A 10 -11.74 -9.02 10.67
N GLU A 11 -11.18 -10.17 10.32
CA GLU A 11 -11.20 -10.70 8.95
C GLU A 11 -10.82 -9.67 7.85
N ILE A 12 -10.11 -8.58 8.15
CA ILE A 12 -9.59 -7.66 7.12
C ILE A 12 -8.06 -7.58 7.15
N ILE A 13 -7.39 -8.68 6.82
CA ILE A 13 -6.15 -8.54 6.06
C ILE A 13 -6.61 -8.63 4.60
N SER A 14 -7.17 -7.53 4.09
CA SER A 14 -7.59 -7.44 2.70
C SER A 14 -6.36 -7.27 1.80
N ASP A 15 -6.14 -8.31 1.00
CA ASP A 15 -5.47 -8.37 -0.30
C ASP A 15 -5.16 -6.99 -0.92
N GLY A 16 -3.98 -6.44 -0.61
CA GLY A 16 -3.62 -5.07 -0.99
C GLY A 16 -2.37 -4.59 -0.25
N ASP A 17 -1.25 -5.28 -0.45
CA ASP A 17 -0.01 -5.01 0.27
C ASP A 17 0.54 -3.61 -0.03
N ARG A 18 0.29 -2.68 0.89
CA ARG A 18 0.70 -1.29 0.81
C ARG A 18 2.17 -1.14 1.16
N MET A 19 2.85 -0.27 0.44
CA MET A 19 4.28 -0.01 0.64
C MET A 19 4.46 1.42 1.14
N GLU A 20 5.06 1.60 2.30
CA GLU A 20 5.32 2.92 2.85
C GLU A 20 6.76 3.36 2.58
N CYS A 21 6.94 4.59 2.10
CA CYS A 21 8.24 5.21 1.96
C CYS A 21 8.81 5.57 3.34
N GLY A 22 9.95 4.98 3.72
CA GLY A 22 10.61 5.31 5.00
C GLY A 22 11.22 6.72 5.10
N ILE A 23 11.10 7.56 4.06
CA ILE A 23 11.65 8.92 4.01
C ILE A 23 10.59 9.98 4.21
N CYS A 24 9.44 9.84 3.55
CA CYS A 24 8.35 10.81 3.58
C CYS A 24 7.01 10.24 4.07
N TRP A 25 6.99 8.95 4.42
CA TRP A 25 5.80 8.20 4.86
C TRP A 25 4.66 8.18 3.82
N HIS A 26 5.01 8.28 2.53
CA HIS A 26 4.05 8.09 1.46
C HIS A 26 3.71 6.60 1.30
N VAL A 27 2.42 6.28 1.28
CA VAL A 27 1.91 4.93 1.13
C VAL A 27 1.53 4.70 -0.34
N TYR A 28 2.25 3.81 -1.00
CA TYR A 28 1.91 3.25 -2.31
C TYR A 28 0.87 2.15 -2.13
N ASP A 29 -0.30 2.34 -2.74
CA ASP A 29 -1.38 1.35 -2.78
C ASP A 29 -1.39 0.68 -4.18
N PRO A 30 -1.18 -0.64 -4.27
CA PRO A 30 -1.14 -1.32 -5.56
C PRO A 30 -2.50 -1.34 -6.27
N ALA A 31 -3.62 -1.18 -5.55
CA ALA A 31 -4.95 -1.13 -6.15
C ALA A 31 -5.21 0.22 -6.84
N GLU A 32 -4.62 1.31 -6.32
CA GLU A 32 -4.68 2.63 -6.97
C GLU A 32 -3.54 2.84 -7.98
N GLY A 33 -2.39 2.20 -7.78
CA GLY A 33 -1.19 2.41 -8.59
C GLY A 33 -0.53 3.76 -8.27
N ASP A 34 0.02 4.40 -9.31
CA ASP A 34 0.66 5.72 -9.16
C ASP A 34 0.25 6.64 -10.33
N PRO A 35 -0.65 7.62 -10.13
CA PRO A 35 -1.11 8.49 -11.20
C PRO A 35 -0.03 9.50 -11.65
N VAL A 36 0.97 9.78 -10.82
CA VAL A 36 2.05 10.75 -11.13
C VAL A 36 3.00 10.16 -12.16
N TRP A 37 3.36 8.89 -11.98
CA TRP A 37 4.19 8.10 -12.88
C TRP A 37 3.39 7.37 -13.96
N GLN A 38 2.08 7.60 -14.03
CA GLN A 38 1.15 6.94 -14.95
C GLN A 38 1.17 5.40 -14.83
N ILE A 39 1.40 4.89 -13.63
CA ILE A 39 1.33 3.47 -13.31
C ILE A 39 -0.14 3.07 -13.15
N PRO A 40 -0.63 2.07 -13.91
CA PRO A 40 -2.03 1.68 -13.85
C PRO A 40 -2.38 1.06 -12.48
N PRO A 41 -3.64 1.24 -12.03
CA PRO A 41 -4.15 0.56 -10.84
C PRO A 41 -4.05 -0.96 -11.02
N GLY A 42 -3.75 -1.67 -9.93
CA GLY A 42 -3.46 -3.11 -9.92
C GLY A 42 -1.99 -3.45 -10.16
N THR A 43 -1.09 -2.46 -10.21
CA THR A 43 0.35 -2.72 -10.34
C THR A 43 0.96 -2.95 -8.96
N SER A 44 1.44 -4.17 -8.71
CA SER A 44 2.21 -4.47 -7.51
C SER A 44 3.55 -3.73 -7.48
N PHE A 45 4.05 -3.43 -6.30
CA PHE A 45 5.33 -2.73 -6.13
C PHE A 45 6.51 -3.45 -6.80
N SER A 46 6.51 -4.79 -6.83
CA SER A 46 7.53 -5.58 -7.54
C SER A 46 7.44 -5.53 -9.07
N ALA A 47 6.31 -5.07 -9.62
CA ALA A 47 6.12 -4.88 -11.06
C ALA A 47 6.48 -3.46 -11.53
N LEU A 48 6.83 -2.56 -10.60
CA LEU A 48 7.29 -1.22 -10.92
C LEU A 48 8.67 -1.28 -11.62
N PRO A 49 8.93 -0.37 -12.58
CA PRO A 49 10.24 -0.27 -13.21
C PRO A 49 11.31 0.15 -12.21
N GLU A 50 12.57 -0.25 -12.42
CA GLU A 50 13.70 0.08 -11.54
C GLU A 50 13.97 1.57 -11.38
N ASP A 51 13.53 2.38 -12.35
CA ASP A 51 13.65 3.83 -12.33
C ASP A 51 12.49 4.52 -11.59
N TRP A 52 11.50 3.76 -11.13
CA TRP A 52 10.39 4.31 -10.36
C TRP A 52 10.87 4.85 -9.02
N ARG A 53 10.35 6.03 -8.68
CA ARG A 53 10.69 6.76 -7.47
C ARG A 53 9.43 7.24 -6.78
N CYS A 54 9.51 7.44 -5.47
CA CYS A 54 8.39 7.95 -4.69
C CYS A 54 7.89 9.28 -5.30
N PRO A 55 6.59 9.41 -5.61
CA PRO A 55 6.04 10.63 -6.21
C PRO A 55 6.14 11.86 -5.31
N ASN A 56 6.33 11.67 -4.00
CA ASN A 56 6.38 12.75 -3.02
C ASN A 56 7.81 13.23 -2.70
N CYS A 57 8.81 12.34 -2.71
CA CYS A 57 10.17 12.65 -2.26
C CYS A 57 11.29 12.16 -3.18
N ASP A 58 10.96 11.58 -4.33
CA ASP A 58 11.92 11.03 -5.30
C ASP A 58 12.83 9.90 -4.74
N ALA A 59 12.41 9.29 -3.63
CA ALA A 59 13.12 8.16 -3.05
C ALA A 59 13.05 6.92 -3.94
N LEU A 60 14.16 6.18 -4.01
CA LEU A 60 14.21 4.88 -4.68
C LEU A 60 13.24 3.88 -4.03
N GLN A 61 12.73 2.95 -4.85
CA GLN A 61 11.89 1.84 -4.39
C GLN A 61 12.50 1.02 -3.23
N LEU A 62 13.83 0.98 -3.14
CA LEU A 62 14.59 0.30 -2.09
C LEU A 62 14.33 0.85 -0.68
N LYS A 63 13.80 2.07 -0.57
CA LYS A 63 13.49 2.74 0.70
C LYS A 63 12.06 2.50 1.16
N PHE A 64 11.27 1.79 0.37
CA PHE A 64 9.92 1.41 0.75
C PHE A 64 9.93 0.16 1.61
N MET A 65 9.07 0.15 2.61
CA MET A 65 8.85 -0.95 3.52
C MET A 65 7.41 -1.41 3.39
N ARG A 66 7.20 -2.73 3.39
CA ARG A 66 5.86 -3.32 3.40
C ARG A 66 5.17 -2.88 4.68
N LEU A 67 4.11 -2.08 4.54
CA LEU A 67 3.26 -1.68 5.65
C LEU A 67 2.29 -2.82 5.94
N GLY A 68 2.85 -3.92 6.46
CA GLY A 68 2.06 -4.95 7.11
C GLY A 68 1.72 -4.44 8.50
N ASP A 69 0.45 -4.12 8.72
CA ASP A 69 -0.12 -3.66 9.99
C ASP A 69 0.55 -4.42 11.16
N ALA A 70 1.44 -3.72 11.86
CA ALA A 70 2.26 -4.32 12.89
C ALA A 70 1.45 -4.44 14.17
N GLY A 71 0.75 -5.57 14.33
CA GLY A 71 0.39 -6.20 15.60
C GLY A 71 -0.66 -5.52 16.47
#